data_AF-A0A0M3IMU9-F1
#
_entry.id   AF-A0A0M3IMU9-F1
#
_cell.length_a   1.000
_cell.length_b   1.000
_cell.length_c   1.000
_cell.angle_alpha   90.00
_cell.angle_beta   90.00
_cell.angle_gamma   90.00
#
_symmetry.space_group_name_H-M   'P 1'
#
loop_
_entity.id
_entity.type
_entity.pdbx_description
1 polymer ?
#
loop_
_entity_poly.entity_id
_entity_poly.type
_entity_poly.pdbx_seq_one_letter_code
_entity_poly.pdbx_strand_id
1 'polypeptide(L)' 'MGILGEVKKKRILFTYEQTRIHLDEVEGLGSFMELEVCLRDDQTLEEGQSVVEEIMQKLGIKRSQLVSGAYMDALLSIRA' A
#
# COMPACT_ATOMS: atom_id res chain seq x y z
N MET A 1 21.14 5.84 18.34
CA MET A 1 20.02 5.26 17.55
C MET A 1 19.42 4.12 18.34
N GLY A 2 18.10 4.08 18.49
CA GLY A 2 17.37 3.06 19.25
C GLY A 2 16.28 2.41 18.40
N ILE A 3 15.76 1.27 18.86
CA ILE A 3 14.65 0.55 18.23
C ILE A 3 13.34 1.18 18.74
N LEU A 4 12.52 1.70 17.82
CA LEU A 4 11.19 2.29 18.14
C LEU A 4 10.10 1.23 18.33
N GLY A 5 10.24 0.08 17.68
CA GLY A 5 9.28 -1.02 17.74
C GLY A 5 9.54 -2.09 16.67
N GLU A 6 8.66 -3.08 16.62
CA GLU A 6 8.66 -4.17 15.64
C GLU A 6 7.30 -4.20 14.93
N VAL A 7 7.29 -4.36 13.60
CA VAL A 7 6.08 -4.59 12.80
C VAL A 7 6.12 -6.01 12.25
N LYS A 8 5.20 -6.85 12.71
CA LYS A 8 5.02 -8.21 12.17
C LYS A 8 3.89 -8.20 11.15
N LYS A 9 4.17 -8.67 9.94
CA LYS A 9 3.17 -8.75 8.87
C LYS A 9 3.34 -9.97 7.98
N LYS A 10 2.23 -10.46 7.44
CA LYS A 10 2.19 -11.47 6.38
C LYS A 10 1.78 -10.78 5.07
N ARG A 11 2.64 -10.88 4.05
CA ARG A 11 2.43 -10.26 2.74
C ARG A 11 2.12 -11.31 1.69
N ILE A 12 1.07 -11.08 0.92
CA ILE A 12 0.82 -11.76 -0.35
C ILE A 12 1.08 -10.74 -1.46
N LEU A 13 2.02 -11.04 -2.35
CA LEU A 13 2.35 -10.19 -3.49
C LEU A 13 1.69 -10.76 -4.75
N PHE A 14 0.93 -9.92 -5.44
CA PHE A 14 0.48 -10.15 -6.80
C PHE A 14 1.18 -9.16 -7.74
N THR A 15 1.42 -9.59 -8.97
CA THR A 15 1.89 -8.72 -10.04
C THR A 15 0.86 -8.76 -11.14
N TYR A 16 0.31 -7.59 -11.47
CA TYR A 16 -0.62 -7.40 -12.56
C TYR A 16 -0.04 -6.34 -13.48
N GLU A 17 0.41 -6.77 -14.65
CA GLU A 17 1.12 -5.92 -15.61
C GLU A 17 2.33 -5.21 -14.98
N GLN A 18 2.35 -3.88 -14.95
CA GLN A 18 3.39 -3.05 -14.34
C GLN A 18 3.13 -2.69 -12.87
N THR A 19 2.10 -3.27 -12.27
CA THR A 19 1.64 -2.94 -10.91
C THR A 19 1.86 -4.09 -9.95
N ARG A 20 2.45 -3.77 -8.81
CA ARG A 20 2.57 -4.68 -7.67
C ARG A 20 1.43 -4.40 -6.70
N ILE A 21 0.72 -5.45 -6.34
CA ILE A 21 -0.38 -5.40 -5.39
C ILE A 21 0.07 -6.19 -4.17
N HIS A 22 0.31 -5.49 -3.06
CA HIS A 22 0.61 -6.13 -1.78
C HIS A 22 -0.67 -6.24 -0.96
N LEU A 23 -1.02 -7.44 -0.51
CA LEU A 23 -2.00 -7.66 0.55
C LEU A 23 -1.25 -7.98 1.83
N ASP A 24 -1.29 -7.05 2.78
CA ASP A 24 -0.58 -7.12 4.04
C ASP A 24 -1.56 -7.38 5.18
N GLU A 25 -1.37 -8.48 5.90
CA GLU A 25 -2.01 -8.70 7.21
C GLU A 25 -1.00 -8.32 8.29
N VAL A 26 -1.24 -7.21 8.97
CA VAL A 26 -0.33 -6.63 9.97
C VAL A 26 -0.86 -6.91 11.37
N GLU A 27 -0.03 -7.52 12.21
CA GLU A 27 -0.38 -7.85 13.58
C GLU A 27 -0.68 -6.57 14.39
N GLY A 28 -1.89 -6.48 14.92
CA GLY A 28 -2.36 -5.33 15.70
C GLY A 28 -2.94 -4.17 14.89
N LEU A 29 -2.89 -4.19 13.56
CA LEU A 29 -3.51 -3.17 12.69
C LEU A 29 -4.60 -3.72 11.75
N GLY A 30 -4.54 -5.02 11.41
CA GLY A 30 -5.49 -5.65 10.48
C GLY A 30 -4.95 -5.75 9.06
N SER A 31 -5.85 -5.71 8.07
CA SER A 31 -5.50 -5.98 6.66
C SER A 31 -5.40 -4.69 5.85
N PHE A 32 -4.35 -4.60 5.04
CA PHE A 32 -4.03 -3.47 4.19
C PHE A 32 -3.72 -3.94 2.77
N MET A 33 -3.92 -3.04 1.82
CA MET A 33 -3.58 -3.24 0.43
C MET A 33 -2.77 -2.06 -0.08
N GLU A 34 -1.65 -2.35 -0.72
CA GLU A 34 -0.75 -1.36 -1.31
C GLU A 34 -0.67 -1.60 -2.82
N LEU A 35 -0.81 -0.53 -3.59
CA LEU A 35 -0.69 -0.53 -5.05
C LEU A 35 0.56 0.26 -5.42
N GLU A 36 1.54 -0.41 -6.01
CA GLU A 36 2.79 0.22 -6.47
C GLU A 36 2.88 0.05 -7.99
N VAL A 37 2.72 1.15 -8.71
CA VAL A 37 2.91 1.19 -10.17
C VAL A 37 4.35 1.55 -10.45
N CYS A 38 5.10 0.62 -11.04
CA CYS A 38 6.44 0.93 -11.52
C CYS A 38 6.31 1.67 -12.85
N LEU A 39 6.71 2.95 -12.86
CA LEU A 39 6.80 3.71 -14.10
C LEU A 39 7.88 3.12 -15.01
N ARG A 40 7.58 3.06 -16.30
CA ARG A 40 8.59 2.81 -17.34
C ARG A 40 9.33 4.10 -17.66
N ASP A 41 10.48 3.99 -18.31
CA ASP A 41 11.33 5.14 -18.65
C ASP A 41 10.63 6.17 -19.54
N ASP A 42 9.64 5.73 -20.32
CA ASP A 42 8.84 6.55 -21.23
C ASP A 42 7.54 7.08 -20.59
N GLN A 43 7.22 6.70 -19.35
CA GLN A 43 5.97 7.05 -18.69
C GLN A 43 6.09 8.27 -17.78
N THR A 44 5.06 9.12 -17.81
CA THR A 44 4.91 10.23 -16.86
C THR A 44 4.26 9.77 -15.55
N LEU A 45 4.36 10.62 -14.52
CA LEU A 45 3.66 10.42 -13.26
C LEU A 45 2.13 10.38 -13.44
N GLU A 46 1.58 11.18 -14.36
CA GLU A 46 0.14 11.23 -14.62
C GLU A 46 -0.37 9.93 -15.27
N GLU A 47 0.44 9.33 -16.15
CA GLU A 47 0.14 8.01 -16.71
C GLU A 47 0.15 6.94 -15.63
N GLY A 48 1.13 6.97 -14.72
CA GLY A 48 1.15 6.07 -13.56
C GLY A 48 -0.06 6.23 -12.64
N GLN A 49 -0.47 7.47 -12.36
CA GLN A 49 -1.68 7.74 -11.56
C GLN A 49 -2.94 7.21 -12.23
N SER A 50 -3.04 7.34 -13.55
CA SER A 50 -4.17 6.80 -14.32
C SER A 50 -4.26 5.28 -14.20
N VAL A 51 -3.12 4.58 -14.23
CA VAL A 51 -3.06 3.12 -14.01
C VAL A 51 -3.50 2.74 -12.60
N VAL A 52 -3.06 3.48 -11.56
CA VAL A 52 -3.53 3.25 -10.17
C VAL A 52 -5.04 3.38 -10.08
N GLU A 53 -5.61 4.46 -10.64
CA GLU A 53 -7.06 4.71 -10.61
C GLU A 53 -7.86 3.61 -11.33
N GLU A 54 -7.39 3.12 -12.47
CA GLU A 54 -8.04 2.02 -13.18
C GLU A 54 -8.05 0.74 -12.34
N ILE A 55 -6.93 0.41 -11.70
CA ILE A 55 -6.81 -0.78 -10.85
C ILE A 55 -7.69 -0.62 -9.60
N MET A 56 -7.73 0.57 -9.00
CA MET A 56 -8.64 0.87 -7.89
C MET A 56 -10.09 0.67 -8.27
N GLN A 57 -10.51 1.13 -9.46
CA GLN A 57 -11.87 0.90 -9.95
C GLN A 57 -12.18 -0.59 -10.15
N LYS A 58 -11.25 -1.34 -10.77
CA LYS A 58 -11.39 -2.79 -10.96
C LYS A 58 -11.51 -3.57 -9.64
N LEU A 59 -10.78 -3.14 -8.61
CA LEU A 59 -10.80 -3.74 -7.27
C LEU A 59 -11.93 -3.18 -6.38
N GLY A 60 -12.70 -2.20 -6.85
CA GLY A 60 -13.77 -1.56 -6.08
C GLY A 60 -13.27 -0.70 -4.90
N ILE A 61 -12.03 -0.23 -4.96
CA ILE A 61 -11.40 0.60 -3.91
C ILE A 61 -11.86 2.05 -4.09
N LYS A 62 -12.44 2.62 -3.04
CA LYS A 62 -12.83 4.04 -3.01
C LYS A 62 -11.67 4.89 -2.52
N ARG A 63 -11.56 6.13 -3.04
CA ARG A 63 -10.59 7.11 -2.54
C ARG A 63 -10.69 7.39 -1.03
N SER A 64 -11.89 7.26 -0.45
CA SER A 64 -12.09 7.41 1.00
C SER A 64 -11.50 6.27 1.84
N GLN A 65 -11.08 5.16 1.20
CA GLN A 65 -10.40 4.03 1.85
C GLN A 65 -8.87 4.16 1.74
N LEU A 66 -8.36 5.16 1.04
CA LEU A 66 -6.93 5.42 0.97
C LEU A 66 -6.42 5.88 2.32
N VAL A 67 -5.36 5.24 2.78
CA VAL A 67 -4.67 5.57 4.02
C VAL A 67 -3.27 6.05 3.68
N SER A 68 -2.82 7.11 4.36
CA SER A 68 -1.46 7.62 4.26
C SER A 68 -0.67 7.31 5.54
N GLY A 69 0.66 7.19 5.41
CA GLY A 69 1.57 6.92 6.52
C GLY A 69 2.08 5.48 6.56
N ALA A 70 2.99 5.21 7.50
CA ALA A 70 3.59 3.88 7.67
C ALA A 70 2.89 3.08 8.77
N TYR A 71 2.96 1.75 8.67
CA TYR A 71 2.42 0.84 9.69
C TYR A 71 3.02 1.09 11.09
N MET A 72 4.29 1.49 11.18
CA MET A 72 4.90 1.81 12.48
C MET A 72 4.22 3.01 13.14
N ASP A 73 3.93 4.07 12.38
CA ASP A 73 3.27 5.27 12.92
C ASP A 73 1.86 4.93 13.42
N ALA A 74 1.12 4.13 12.66
CA ALA A 74 -0.20 3.64 13.05
C ALA A 74 -0.12 2.77 14.33
N LEU A 75 0.87 1.88 14.44
CA LEU A 75 1.08 1.07 15.65
C LEU A 75 1.43 1.91 16.87
N LEU A 76 2.27 2.95 16.70
CA LEU A 76 2.63 3.87 17.78
C LEU A 76 1.42 4.71 18.21
N SER A 77 0.54 5.10 17.29
CA SER A 77 -0.67 5.86 17.59
C SER A 77 -1.72 5.09 18.39
N ILE A 78 -1.78 3.75 18.29
CA ILE A 78 -2.75 2.92 19.04
C ILE A 78 -2.26 2.59 20.45
N ARG A 79 -0.93 2.69 20.69
CA ARG A 79 -0.31 2.38 21.98
C ARG A 79 -0.22 3.57 22.94
N ALA A 80 -0.66 4.75 22.52
CA ALA A 80 -0.73 5.95 23.35
C ALA A 80 -2.04 5.98 24.15
#